data_AF-A0A1I7B6C3-F1
#
_entry.id   AF-A0A1I7B6C3-F1
#
_cell.length_a   1.000
_cell.length_b   1.000
_cell.length_c   1.000
_cell.angle_alpha   90.00
_cell.angle_beta   90.00
_cell.angle_gamma   90.00
#
_symmetry.space_group_name_H-M   'P 1'
#
loop_
_entity.id
_entity.type
_entity.pdbx_description
1 polymer ?
#
loop_
_entity_poly.entity_id
_entity_poly.type
_entity_poly.pdbx_seq_one_letter_code
_entity_poly.pdbx_strand_id
1 'polypeptide(L)'
;MGTGSLGGGSGSAGGGGSGSGAGARGSLLRAIEGLREISRRLTSDSDQPRLTQVIHELLRERGRTAFIRDMLADGFAASLLADLLEIGAKLDKGASWEDIARAFGVDPGAGCMQAVCDARIDMVLQARDYTVDDRYVELASAAFRDFLVSAIGGDRVVATRGNAAAIDAAIKPDKFHNTIDRYLGALIFQAIGADSYRDLGAAASAVRQAADTVAIGIYDRFDMKFLATGKAERKDVLYVLADNYFKLVTPT
;
A
#
# COMPACT_ATOMS: atom_id res chain seq x y z
N MET A 1 -25.00 14.42 -59.81
CA MET A 1 -26.03 15.26 -59.16
C MET A 1 -26.02 14.91 -57.69
N GLY A 2 -25.65 15.86 -56.84
CA GLY A 2 -25.53 15.65 -55.39
C GLY A 2 -26.77 16.08 -54.61
N THR A 3 -26.58 16.07 -53.30
CA THR A 3 -27.46 16.56 -52.21
C THR A 3 -28.61 15.60 -51.85
N GLY A 4 -28.87 15.25 -50.59
CA GLY A 4 -28.27 15.71 -49.35
C GLY A 4 -28.62 14.75 -48.20
N SER A 5 -27.70 14.67 -47.24
CA SER A 5 -27.93 14.10 -45.93
C SER A 5 -28.33 15.25 -45.01
N LEU A 6 -29.54 15.19 -44.47
CA LEU A 6 -29.99 15.99 -43.33
C LEU A 6 -30.94 15.12 -42.52
N GLY A 7 -30.58 14.86 -41.27
CA GLY A 7 -31.40 14.14 -40.31
C GLY A 7 -30.85 14.34 -38.92
N GLY A 8 -31.19 15.47 -38.30
CA GLY A 8 -30.92 15.74 -36.90
C GLY A 8 -31.76 14.86 -35.98
N GLY A 9 -31.25 14.63 -34.76
CA GLY A 9 -31.97 13.95 -33.69
C GLY A 9 -31.48 14.47 -32.34
N SER A 10 -32.30 15.33 -31.74
CA SER A 10 -32.18 15.91 -30.41
C SER A 10 -32.95 15.10 -29.36
N GLY A 11 -32.51 15.15 -28.10
CA GLY A 11 -33.31 14.83 -26.90
C GLY A 11 -33.09 13.41 -26.39
N SER A 12 -32.39 13.16 -25.27
CA SER A 12 -32.64 13.51 -23.86
C SER A 12 -33.57 12.53 -23.11
N ALA A 13 -32.99 12.00 -22.03
CA ALA A 13 -33.58 11.58 -20.76
C ALA A 13 -34.66 10.47 -20.71
N GLY A 14 -34.27 9.38 -20.04
CA GLY A 14 -34.98 8.98 -18.81
C GLY A 14 -35.75 7.67 -18.86
N GLY A 15 -35.63 6.93 -17.76
CA GLY A 15 -36.68 6.03 -17.27
C GLY A 15 -36.48 4.56 -17.60
N GLY A 16 -36.04 3.79 -16.59
CA GLY A 16 -36.06 2.33 -16.63
C GLY A 16 -37.46 1.74 -16.54
N GLY A 17 -37.53 0.42 -16.75
CA GLY A 17 -38.76 -0.34 -16.50
C GLY A 17 -38.85 -1.64 -17.27
N SER A 18 -38.19 -2.68 -16.73
CA SER A 18 -38.59 -4.10 -16.73
C SER A 18 -39.30 -4.71 -17.94
N GLY A 19 -38.59 -5.62 -18.62
CA GLY A 19 -39.17 -6.67 -19.47
C GLY A 19 -38.41 -7.98 -19.26
N SER A 20 -39.05 -8.93 -18.59
CA SER A 20 -38.55 -10.22 -18.11
C SER A 20 -38.13 -11.19 -19.21
N GLY A 21 -37.02 -11.91 -19.00
CA GLY A 21 -36.63 -13.04 -19.83
C GLY A 21 -35.48 -13.85 -19.24
N ALA A 22 -35.82 -15.00 -18.64
CA ALA A 22 -34.96 -16.16 -18.41
C ALA A 22 -33.66 -15.97 -17.59
N GLY A 23 -33.66 -16.50 -16.35
CA GLY A 23 -32.40 -16.79 -15.64
C GLY A 23 -32.42 -16.61 -14.12
N ALA A 24 -33.45 -17.12 -13.43
CA ALA A 24 -33.57 -17.05 -11.96
C ALA A 24 -32.53 -17.89 -11.16
N ARG A 25 -31.35 -18.16 -11.72
CA ARG A 25 -30.21 -18.79 -11.04
C ARG A 25 -28.98 -17.89 -10.89
N GLY A 26 -28.88 -16.76 -11.60
CA GLY A 26 -27.71 -15.86 -11.52
C GLY A 26 -27.77 -14.79 -10.42
N SER A 27 -28.98 -14.33 -10.06
CA SER A 27 -29.20 -13.26 -9.07
C SER A 27 -29.03 -13.76 -7.62
N LEU A 28 -29.52 -14.98 -7.33
CA LEU A 28 -29.41 -15.58 -5.99
C LEU A 28 -27.98 -16.00 -5.67
N LEU A 29 -27.19 -16.45 -6.65
CA LEU A 29 -25.76 -16.73 -6.48
C LEU A 29 -24.95 -15.46 -6.24
N ARG A 30 -25.21 -14.36 -6.95
CA ARG A 30 -24.57 -13.05 -6.66
C ARG A 30 -25.01 -12.46 -5.33
N ALA A 31 -26.27 -12.63 -4.95
CA ALA A 31 -26.75 -12.21 -3.63
C ALA A 31 -26.15 -13.08 -2.52
N ILE A 32 -25.94 -14.37 -2.74
CA ILE A 32 -25.25 -15.29 -1.80
C ILE A 32 -23.74 -15.02 -1.76
N GLU A 33 -23.10 -14.70 -2.87
CA GLU A 33 -21.69 -14.28 -2.92
C GLU A 33 -21.49 -12.94 -2.23
N GLY A 34 -22.40 -11.97 -2.49
CA GLY A 34 -22.43 -10.70 -1.78
C GLY A 34 -22.72 -10.86 -0.28
N LEU A 35 -23.62 -11.76 0.11
CA LEU A 35 -23.89 -12.10 1.51
C LEU A 35 -22.74 -12.90 2.15
N ARG A 36 -21.99 -13.70 1.39
CA ARG A 36 -20.76 -14.38 1.89
C ARG A 36 -19.60 -13.40 2.02
N GLU A 37 -19.48 -12.44 1.12
CA GLU A 37 -18.52 -11.33 1.20
C GLU A 37 -18.86 -10.44 2.41
N ILE A 38 -20.15 -10.12 2.61
CA ILE A 38 -20.64 -9.34 3.76
C ILE A 38 -20.55 -10.16 5.06
N SER A 39 -20.86 -11.46 5.06
CA SER A 39 -20.66 -12.34 6.22
C SER A 39 -19.18 -12.50 6.55
N ARG A 40 -18.28 -12.61 5.56
CA ARG A 40 -16.81 -12.61 5.77
C ARG A 40 -16.33 -11.27 6.30
N ARG A 41 -16.90 -10.15 5.84
CA ARG A 41 -16.60 -8.81 6.39
C ARG A 41 -17.14 -8.62 7.81
N LEU A 42 -18.30 -9.20 8.11
CA LEU A 42 -18.90 -9.20 9.45
C LEU A 42 -18.20 -10.17 10.42
N THR A 43 -17.54 -11.22 9.93
CA THR A 43 -16.66 -12.07 10.75
C THR A 43 -15.22 -11.55 10.81
N SER A 44 -14.76 -10.80 9.79
CA SER A 44 -13.41 -10.23 9.82
C SER A 44 -13.23 -9.20 10.92
N ASP A 45 -14.24 -8.38 11.22
CA ASP A 45 -14.14 -7.40 12.31
C ASP A 45 -14.16 -8.06 13.70
N SER A 46 -14.87 -9.18 13.89
CA SER A 46 -14.82 -9.94 15.15
C SER A 46 -13.48 -10.65 15.37
N ASP A 47 -12.79 -11.01 14.28
CA ASP A 47 -11.48 -11.68 14.33
C ASP A 47 -10.29 -10.70 14.28
N GLN A 48 -10.49 -9.39 14.07
CA GLN A 48 -9.40 -8.42 14.00
C GLN A 48 -8.51 -8.39 15.25
N PRO A 49 -9.03 -8.40 16.50
CA PRO A 49 -8.19 -8.47 17.69
C PRO A 49 -7.35 -9.75 17.74
N ARG A 50 -7.94 -10.87 17.33
CA ARG A 50 -7.25 -12.16 17.26
C ARG A 50 -6.14 -12.13 16.21
N LEU A 51 -6.41 -11.62 15.01
CA LEU A 51 -5.40 -11.49 13.95
C LEU A 51 -4.26 -10.57 14.38
N THR A 52 -4.59 -9.43 15.01
CA THR A 52 -3.61 -8.49 15.57
C THR A 52 -2.72 -9.19 16.62
N GLN A 53 -3.31 -9.97 17.52
CA GLN A 53 -2.57 -10.76 18.50
C GLN A 53 -1.65 -11.79 17.83
N VAL A 54 -2.16 -12.54 16.85
CA VAL A 54 -1.35 -13.54 16.15
C VAL A 54 -0.19 -12.85 15.42
N ILE A 55 -0.42 -11.74 14.74
CA ILE A 55 0.67 -10.97 14.11
C ILE A 55 1.73 -10.56 15.16
N HIS A 56 1.32 -10.08 16.33
CA HIS A 56 2.28 -9.80 17.40
C HIS A 56 3.08 -11.03 17.84
N GLU A 57 2.46 -12.21 17.90
CA GLU A 57 3.13 -13.48 18.21
C GLU A 57 4.13 -13.85 17.10
N LEU A 58 3.74 -13.79 15.83
CA LEU A 58 4.62 -14.05 14.69
C LEU A 58 5.82 -13.09 14.67
N LEU A 59 5.60 -11.80 14.96
CA LEU A 59 6.65 -10.79 15.01
C LEU A 59 7.67 -11.02 16.15
N ARG A 60 7.30 -11.79 17.18
CA ARG A 60 8.14 -12.17 18.33
C ARG A 60 8.83 -13.52 18.17
N GLU A 61 8.45 -14.31 17.17
CA GLU A 61 9.13 -15.57 16.89
C GLU A 61 10.61 -15.31 16.56
N ARG A 62 11.52 -15.99 17.26
CA ARG A 62 12.96 -15.71 17.23
C ARG A 62 13.53 -15.55 15.81
N GLY A 63 13.14 -16.41 14.87
CA GLY A 63 13.58 -16.35 13.47
C GLY A 63 13.05 -15.13 12.73
N ARG A 64 11.74 -14.85 12.83
CA ARG A 64 11.11 -13.69 12.21
C ARG A 64 11.57 -12.38 12.82
N THR A 65 11.74 -12.33 14.13
CA THR A 65 12.29 -11.16 14.83
C THR A 65 13.68 -10.81 14.31
N ALA A 66 14.59 -11.79 14.23
CA ALA A 66 15.93 -11.54 13.69
C ALA A 66 15.85 -11.05 12.24
N PHE A 67 15.07 -11.75 11.40
CA PHE A 67 14.89 -11.37 10.01
C PHE A 67 14.36 -9.95 9.82
N ILE A 68 13.27 -9.57 10.49
CA ILE A 68 12.67 -8.23 10.35
C ILE A 68 13.62 -7.17 10.91
N ARG A 69 14.24 -7.41 12.07
CA ARG A 69 15.19 -6.47 12.64
C ARG A 69 16.37 -6.22 11.69
N ASP A 70 16.93 -7.29 11.13
CA ASP A 70 18.07 -7.20 10.22
C ASP A 70 17.64 -6.52 8.90
N MET A 71 16.43 -6.78 8.39
CA MET A 71 15.85 -6.06 7.24
C MET A 71 15.69 -4.55 7.49
N LEU A 72 15.21 -4.17 8.68
CA LEU A 72 15.05 -2.77 9.08
C LEU A 72 16.41 -2.07 9.29
N ALA A 73 17.39 -2.80 9.81
CA ALA A 73 18.75 -2.30 10.08
C ALA A 73 19.62 -2.22 8.82
N ASP A 74 19.40 -3.10 7.83
CA ASP A 74 20.15 -3.10 6.58
C ASP A 74 20.10 -1.71 5.96
N GLY A 75 18.91 -1.11 5.91
CA GLY A 75 18.67 0.28 5.50
C GLY A 75 18.13 0.43 4.08
N PHE A 76 18.02 -0.65 3.29
CA PHE A 76 17.33 -0.63 2.00
C PHE A 76 15.87 -0.15 2.15
N ALA A 77 15.12 -0.73 3.10
CA ALA A 77 13.76 -0.30 3.41
C ALA A 77 13.69 1.15 3.92
N ALA A 78 14.70 1.61 4.65
CA ALA A 78 14.75 2.98 5.17
C ALA A 78 14.94 4.01 4.05
N SER A 79 15.77 3.69 3.04
CA SER A 79 15.93 4.53 1.85
C SER A 79 14.62 4.65 1.05
N LEU A 80 13.90 3.54 0.84
CA LEU A 80 12.60 3.57 0.16
C LEU A 80 11.54 4.34 0.95
N LEU A 81 11.55 4.24 2.29
CA LEU A 81 10.69 5.07 3.13
C LEU A 81 11.03 6.56 2.99
N ALA A 82 12.31 6.93 2.94
CA ALA A 82 12.73 8.31 2.74
C ALA A 82 12.23 8.86 1.39
N ASP A 83 12.25 8.04 0.33
CA ASP A 83 11.68 8.42 -0.96
C ASP A 83 10.16 8.66 -0.90
N LEU A 84 9.41 7.83 -0.16
CA LEU A 84 7.97 8.06 0.05
C LEU A 84 7.71 9.36 0.81
N LEU A 85 8.51 9.64 1.84
CA LEU A 85 8.42 10.90 2.60
C LEU A 85 8.77 12.11 1.72
N GLU A 86 9.76 12.00 0.84
CA GLU A 86 10.10 13.04 -0.12
C GLU A 86 8.95 13.28 -1.13
N ILE A 87 8.38 12.21 -1.69
CA ILE A 87 7.22 12.29 -2.59
C ILE A 87 6.06 13.01 -1.89
N GLY A 88 5.73 12.59 -0.67
CA GLY A 88 4.68 13.23 0.14
C GLY A 88 4.95 14.71 0.35
N ALA A 89 6.17 15.07 0.74
CA ALA A 89 6.56 16.47 0.96
C ALA A 89 6.51 17.33 -0.31
N LYS A 90 6.73 16.75 -1.51
CA LYS A 90 6.57 17.46 -2.79
C LYS A 90 5.08 17.66 -3.11
N LEU A 91 4.25 16.63 -2.92
CA LEU A 91 2.80 16.72 -3.13
C LEU A 91 2.16 17.76 -2.21
N ASP A 92 2.57 17.82 -0.94
CA ASP A 92 2.09 18.82 0.03
C ASP A 92 2.45 20.26 -0.38
N LYS A 93 3.54 20.43 -1.13
CA LYS A 93 3.96 21.71 -1.71
C LYS A 93 3.29 22.00 -3.05
N GLY A 94 2.38 21.16 -3.51
CA GLY A 94 1.64 21.32 -4.76
C GLY A 94 2.38 20.85 -6.01
N ALA A 95 3.44 20.03 -5.88
CA ALA A 95 4.09 19.42 -7.04
C ALA A 95 3.14 18.44 -7.74
N SER A 96 3.18 18.41 -9.07
CA SER A 96 2.48 17.40 -9.87
C SER A 96 3.27 16.08 -9.92
N TRP A 97 2.63 14.99 -10.32
CA TRP A 97 3.33 13.73 -10.56
C TRP A 97 4.35 13.85 -11.70
N GLU A 98 4.12 14.75 -12.66
CA GLU A 98 5.09 15.07 -13.71
C GLU A 98 6.39 15.64 -13.13
N ASP A 99 6.28 16.58 -12.17
CA ASP A 99 7.44 17.16 -11.48
C ASP A 99 8.19 16.09 -10.66
N ILE A 100 7.44 15.20 -10.01
CA ILE A 100 7.98 14.09 -9.22
C ILE A 100 8.73 13.11 -10.13
N ALA A 101 8.12 12.65 -11.22
CA ALA A 101 8.74 11.75 -12.18
C ALA A 101 10.04 12.32 -12.74
N ARG A 102 10.02 13.60 -13.16
CA ARG A 102 11.22 14.29 -13.66
C ARG A 102 12.30 14.45 -12.60
N ALA A 103 11.93 14.77 -11.36
CA ALA A 103 12.89 14.86 -10.25
C ALA A 103 13.62 13.53 -10.00
N PHE A 104 12.97 12.41 -10.33
CA PHE A 104 13.55 11.06 -10.28
C PHE A 104 14.13 10.56 -11.61
N GLY A 105 14.23 11.43 -12.64
CA GLY A 105 14.81 11.08 -13.94
C GLY A 105 13.95 10.17 -14.80
N VAL A 106 12.63 10.14 -14.57
CA VAL A 106 11.67 9.27 -15.25
C VAL A 106 10.78 10.08 -16.20
N ASP A 107 10.49 9.51 -17.37
CA ASP A 107 9.54 10.09 -18.33
C ASP A 107 8.10 10.09 -17.75
N PRO A 108 7.36 11.22 -17.81
CA PRO A 108 6.02 11.31 -17.24
C PRO A 108 4.92 10.62 -18.08
N GLY A 109 5.29 9.90 -19.14
CA GLY A 109 4.40 9.14 -20.02
C GLY A 109 3.80 7.88 -19.38
N ALA A 110 3.31 6.98 -20.22
CA ALA A 110 2.59 5.79 -19.76
C ALA A 110 3.46 4.89 -18.87
N GLY A 111 2.93 4.51 -17.70
CA GLY A 111 3.61 3.65 -16.73
C GLY A 111 4.63 4.39 -15.86
N CYS A 112 4.59 5.73 -15.80
CA CYS A 112 5.61 6.51 -15.10
C CYS A 112 5.67 6.23 -13.59
N MET A 113 4.58 5.87 -12.91
CA MET A 113 4.64 5.46 -11.51
C MET A 113 5.48 4.19 -11.31
N GLN A 114 5.27 3.17 -12.16
CA GLN A 114 6.06 1.96 -12.10
C GLN A 114 7.53 2.24 -12.41
N ALA A 115 7.81 3.06 -13.42
CA ALA A 115 9.17 3.46 -13.76
C ALA A 115 9.85 4.25 -12.64
N VAL A 116 9.13 5.12 -11.91
CA VAL A 116 9.64 5.77 -10.68
C VAL A 116 10.02 4.71 -9.64
N CYS A 117 9.16 3.72 -9.38
CA CYS A 117 9.48 2.65 -8.44
C CYS A 117 10.74 1.89 -8.84
N ASP A 118 10.84 1.49 -10.11
CA ASP A 118 11.96 0.73 -10.64
C ASP A 118 13.27 1.53 -10.53
N ALA A 119 13.23 2.82 -10.92
CA ALA A 119 14.38 3.71 -10.82
C ALA A 119 14.85 3.91 -9.37
N ARG A 120 13.94 4.05 -8.41
CA ARG A 120 14.30 4.19 -6.99
C ARG A 120 14.92 2.92 -6.43
N ILE A 121 14.30 1.78 -6.69
CA ILE A 121 14.80 0.48 -6.22
C ILE A 121 16.21 0.24 -6.76
N ASP A 122 16.42 0.43 -8.07
CA ASP A 122 17.74 0.25 -8.68
C ASP A 122 18.77 1.24 -8.13
N MET A 123 18.42 2.52 -7.96
CA MET A 123 19.34 3.51 -7.39
C MET A 123 19.75 3.16 -5.95
N VAL A 124 18.82 2.70 -5.11
CA VAL A 124 19.12 2.29 -3.73
C VAL A 124 19.97 1.02 -3.72
N LEU A 125 19.73 0.06 -4.62
CA LEU A 125 20.57 -1.14 -4.77
C LEU A 125 21.99 -0.79 -5.21
N GLN A 126 22.14 0.10 -6.19
CA GLN A 126 23.44 0.60 -6.67
C GLN A 126 24.22 1.29 -5.55
N ALA A 127 23.56 2.13 -4.76
CA ALA A 127 24.18 2.80 -3.62
C ALA A 127 24.68 1.83 -2.52
N ARG A 128 24.28 0.55 -2.61
CA ARG A 128 24.62 -0.54 -1.69
C ARG A 128 25.41 -1.64 -2.36
N ASP A 129 26.01 -1.38 -3.52
CA ASP A 129 26.79 -2.34 -4.30
C ASP A 129 26.06 -3.67 -4.55
N TYR A 130 24.72 -3.64 -4.61
CA TYR A 130 23.86 -4.81 -4.75
C TYR A 130 24.09 -5.91 -3.69
N THR A 131 24.59 -5.57 -2.50
CA THR A 131 24.87 -6.56 -1.43
C THR A 131 23.71 -6.80 -0.47
N VAL A 132 22.53 -6.26 -0.78
CA VAL A 132 21.32 -6.41 0.05
C VAL A 132 20.76 -7.83 -0.11
N ASP A 133 20.29 -8.46 0.98
CA ASP A 133 19.61 -9.76 0.92
C ASP A 133 18.37 -9.67 0.00
N ASP A 134 18.30 -10.55 -1.01
CA ASP A 134 17.23 -10.56 -2.02
C ASP A 134 15.82 -10.57 -1.40
N ARG A 135 15.65 -11.21 -0.24
CA ARG A 135 14.36 -11.25 0.46
C ARG A 135 14.00 -9.87 1.01
N TYR A 136 14.97 -9.10 1.48
CA TYR A 136 14.72 -7.71 1.92
C TYR A 136 14.32 -6.86 0.73
N VAL A 137 15.01 -7.03 -0.41
CA VAL A 137 14.72 -6.33 -1.66
C VAL A 137 13.29 -6.62 -2.10
N GLU A 138 12.90 -7.90 -2.16
CA GLU A 138 11.56 -8.32 -2.58
C GLU A 138 10.46 -7.70 -1.70
N LEU A 139 10.56 -7.88 -0.38
CA LEU A 139 9.53 -7.44 0.56
C LEU A 139 9.41 -5.92 0.62
N ALA A 140 10.54 -5.20 0.70
CA ALA A 140 10.55 -3.74 0.79
C ALA A 140 10.13 -3.08 -0.53
N SER A 141 10.50 -3.66 -1.67
CA SER A 141 10.04 -3.20 -2.99
C SER A 141 8.54 -3.42 -3.17
N ALA A 142 8.03 -4.58 -2.74
CA ALA A 142 6.59 -4.87 -2.77
C ALA A 142 5.82 -3.89 -1.87
N ALA A 143 6.31 -3.62 -0.65
CA ALA A 143 5.72 -2.64 0.26
C ALA A 143 5.71 -1.22 -0.34
N PHE A 144 6.81 -0.82 -1.01
CA PHE A 144 6.93 0.50 -1.63
C PHE A 144 5.93 0.69 -2.77
N ARG A 145 5.83 -0.30 -3.67
CA ARG A 145 4.87 -0.29 -4.77
C ARG A 145 3.43 -0.31 -4.27
N ASP A 146 3.14 -1.17 -3.30
CA ASP A 146 1.80 -1.29 -2.72
C ASP A 146 1.35 0.01 -2.07
N PHE A 147 2.26 0.72 -1.40
CA PHE A 147 1.98 2.05 -0.86
C PHE A 147 1.54 3.02 -1.97
N LEU A 148 2.32 3.16 -3.05
CA LEU A 148 2.00 4.09 -4.14
C LEU A 148 0.72 3.71 -4.89
N VAL A 149 0.49 2.42 -5.12
CA VAL A 149 -0.77 1.91 -5.68
C VAL A 149 -1.94 2.25 -4.76
N SER A 150 -1.78 2.12 -3.44
CA SER A 150 -2.83 2.50 -2.48
C SER A 150 -3.10 4.01 -2.49
N ALA A 151 -2.07 4.84 -2.77
CA ALA A 151 -2.17 6.29 -2.82
C ALA A 151 -3.07 6.77 -3.97
N ILE A 152 -3.19 5.98 -5.05
CA ILE A 152 -4.14 6.23 -6.15
C ILE A 152 -5.44 5.42 -6.02
N GLY A 153 -5.79 5.01 -4.80
CA GLY A 153 -7.03 4.26 -4.52
C GLY A 153 -7.01 2.78 -4.92
N GLY A 154 -5.83 2.20 -5.19
CA GLY A 154 -5.70 0.80 -5.57
C GLY A 154 -5.86 0.54 -7.06
N ASP A 155 -5.94 1.57 -7.90
CA ASP A 155 -6.09 1.41 -9.34
C ASP A 155 -4.78 0.92 -9.99
N ARG A 156 -4.67 -0.40 -10.13
CA ARG A 156 -3.50 -1.03 -10.76
C ARG A 156 -3.33 -0.66 -12.23
N VAL A 157 -4.40 -0.26 -12.93
CA VAL A 157 -4.30 0.15 -14.34
C VAL A 157 -3.60 1.51 -14.40
N VAL A 158 -4.02 2.46 -13.57
CA VAL A 158 -3.36 3.77 -13.48
C VAL A 158 -1.91 3.62 -13.01
N ALA A 159 -1.63 2.77 -12.01
CA ALA A 159 -0.24 2.57 -11.55
C ALA A 159 0.70 2.02 -12.64
N THR A 160 0.22 1.08 -13.47
CA THR A 160 1.06 0.35 -14.43
C THR A 160 1.07 0.95 -15.84
N ARG A 161 0.02 1.69 -16.21
CA ARG A 161 -0.17 2.21 -17.58
C ARG A 161 -0.53 3.68 -17.63
N GLY A 162 -0.94 4.28 -16.51
CA GLY A 162 -1.28 5.69 -16.42
C GLY A 162 -0.06 6.57 -16.70
N ASN A 163 -0.30 7.72 -17.31
CA ASN A 163 0.67 8.80 -17.38
C ASN A 163 0.54 9.72 -16.16
N ALA A 164 1.40 10.74 -16.06
CA ALA A 164 1.40 11.67 -14.94
C ALA A 164 0.03 12.31 -14.69
N ALA A 165 -0.66 12.78 -15.74
CA ALA A 165 -1.99 13.38 -15.61
C ALA A 165 -3.04 12.40 -15.05
N ALA A 166 -3.02 11.13 -15.46
CA ALA A 166 -3.92 10.10 -14.93
C ALA A 166 -3.62 9.81 -13.45
N ILE A 167 -2.35 9.87 -13.04
CA ILE A 167 -1.93 9.69 -11.65
C ILE A 167 -2.36 10.90 -10.82
N ASP A 168 -2.12 12.13 -11.28
CA ASP A 168 -2.56 13.36 -10.61
C ASP A 168 -4.08 13.40 -10.39
N ALA A 169 -4.86 12.87 -11.34
CA ALA A 169 -6.31 12.77 -11.19
C ALA A 169 -6.75 11.72 -10.14
N ALA A 170 -5.94 10.70 -9.90
CA ALA A 170 -6.27 9.58 -9.01
C ALA A 170 -5.61 9.67 -7.63
N ILE A 171 -4.51 10.40 -7.51
CA ILE A 171 -3.69 10.46 -6.30
C ILE A 171 -4.46 11.10 -5.16
N LYS A 172 -4.27 10.54 -3.97
CA LYS A 172 -4.90 10.95 -2.72
C LYS A 172 -3.80 11.43 -1.78
N PRO A 173 -3.45 12.73 -1.77
CA PRO A 173 -2.34 13.25 -0.97
C PRO A 173 -2.45 12.93 0.52
N ASP A 174 -3.68 12.82 1.06
CA ASP A 174 -3.94 12.43 2.44
C ASP A 174 -3.32 11.07 2.82
N LYS A 175 -3.06 10.20 1.84
CA LYS A 175 -2.41 8.90 2.06
C LYS A 175 -0.93 9.04 2.46
N PHE A 176 -0.30 10.18 2.18
CA PHE A 176 1.09 10.47 2.54
C PHE A 176 1.25 11.05 3.96
N HIS A 177 0.19 11.54 4.61
CA HIS A 177 0.28 12.00 6.00
C HIS A 177 0.74 10.87 6.94
N ASN A 178 0.26 9.66 6.67
CA ASN A 178 0.51 8.43 7.40
C ASN A 178 1.48 7.50 6.64
N THR A 179 2.55 8.09 6.06
CA THR A 179 3.49 7.33 5.22
C THR A 179 4.18 6.21 6.01
N ILE A 180 4.63 6.51 7.24
CA ILE A 180 5.47 5.61 8.03
C ILE A 180 4.71 4.38 8.48
N ASP A 181 3.56 4.57 9.13
CA ASP A 181 2.70 3.49 9.64
C ASP A 181 2.16 2.62 8.50
N ARG A 182 1.77 3.22 7.36
CA ARG A 182 1.30 2.47 6.19
C ARG A 182 2.40 1.67 5.52
N TYR A 183 3.60 2.24 5.37
CA TYR A 183 4.75 1.53 4.80
C TYR A 183 5.19 0.40 5.73
N LEU A 184 5.23 0.65 7.05
CA LEU A 184 5.53 -0.38 8.04
C LEU A 184 4.47 -1.49 8.06
N GLY A 185 3.19 -1.15 7.94
CA GLY A 185 2.09 -2.12 7.82
C GLY A 185 2.24 -2.98 6.57
N ALA A 186 2.66 -2.38 5.45
CA ALA A 186 3.01 -3.10 4.24
C ALA A 186 4.19 -4.05 4.45
N LEU A 187 5.27 -3.60 5.08
CA LEU A 187 6.43 -4.45 5.38
C LEU A 187 6.06 -5.63 6.27
N ILE A 188 5.29 -5.40 7.34
CA ILE A 188 4.81 -6.45 8.26
C ILE A 188 3.95 -7.44 7.49
N PHE A 189 3.00 -6.96 6.69
CA PHE A 189 2.15 -7.79 5.87
C PHE A 189 3.00 -8.68 4.93
N GLN A 190 3.91 -8.09 4.16
CA GLN A 190 4.77 -8.86 3.24
C GLN A 190 5.63 -9.89 4.00
N ALA A 191 6.21 -9.52 5.14
CA ALA A 191 7.06 -10.40 5.94
C ALA A 191 6.30 -11.60 6.57
N ILE A 192 5.00 -11.47 6.80
CA ILE A 192 4.15 -12.57 7.28
C ILE A 192 3.88 -13.56 6.13
N GLY A 193 3.75 -13.06 4.90
CA GLY A 193 3.71 -13.90 3.69
C GLY A 193 2.39 -14.64 3.45
N ALA A 194 2.21 -15.11 2.22
CA ALA A 194 0.97 -15.71 1.72
C ALA A 194 0.58 -17.04 2.42
N ASP A 195 1.58 -17.84 2.78
CA ASP A 195 1.35 -19.14 3.42
C ASP A 195 0.80 -18.98 4.84
N SER A 196 1.27 -17.97 5.57
CA SER A 196 0.71 -17.62 6.88
C SER A 196 -0.77 -17.22 6.78
N TYR A 197 -1.22 -16.57 5.69
CA TYR A 197 -2.64 -16.20 5.54
C TYR A 197 -3.54 -17.43 5.43
N ARG A 198 -3.07 -18.45 4.71
CA ARG A 198 -3.79 -19.72 4.52
C ARG A 198 -3.89 -20.46 5.85
N ASP A 199 -2.80 -20.51 6.61
CA ASP A 199 -2.77 -21.13 7.93
C ASP A 199 -3.66 -20.40 8.95
N LEU A 200 -3.79 -19.07 8.81
CA LEU A 200 -4.69 -18.25 9.62
C LEU A 200 -6.16 -18.37 9.22
N GLY A 201 -6.47 -19.01 8.09
CA GLY A 201 -7.84 -19.10 7.55
C GLY A 201 -8.45 -17.74 7.20
N ALA A 202 -7.62 -16.69 7.06
CA ALA A 202 -8.06 -15.31 6.92
C ALA A 202 -7.87 -14.80 5.48
N ALA A 203 -8.73 -13.87 5.07
CA ALA A 203 -8.54 -13.16 3.81
C ALA A 203 -7.31 -12.24 3.89
N ALA A 204 -6.55 -12.12 2.79
CA ALA A 204 -5.37 -11.26 2.72
C ALA A 204 -5.66 -9.80 3.11
N SER A 205 -6.85 -9.28 2.78
CA SER A 205 -7.28 -7.94 3.18
C SER A 205 -7.45 -7.79 4.70
N ALA A 206 -7.97 -8.82 5.39
CA ALA A 206 -8.13 -8.80 6.84
C ALA A 206 -6.77 -8.85 7.55
N VAL A 207 -5.84 -9.68 7.05
CA VAL A 207 -4.46 -9.72 7.56
C VAL A 207 -3.75 -8.41 7.30
N ARG A 208 -3.97 -7.78 6.14
CA ARG A 208 -3.42 -6.45 5.86
C ARG A 208 -3.91 -5.41 6.85
N GLN A 209 -5.21 -5.36 7.12
CA GLN A 209 -5.78 -4.43 8.10
C GLN A 209 -5.22 -4.67 9.51
N ALA A 210 -5.01 -5.93 9.91
CA ALA A 210 -4.36 -6.26 11.18
C ALA A 210 -2.89 -5.80 11.21
N ALA A 211 -2.15 -6.00 10.11
CA ALA A 211 -0.76 -5.54 9.99
C ALA A 211 -0.65 -4.01 10.07
N ASP A 212 -1.56 -3.29 9.41
CA ASP A 212 -1.65 -1.82 9.51
C ASP A 212 -1.95 -1.39 10.96
N THR A 213 -2.86 -2.09 11.66
CA THR A 213 -3.19 -1.82 13.07
C THR A 213 -1.97 -2.02 13.98
N VAL A 214 -1.22 -3.10 13.78
CA VAL A 214 0.03 -3.35 14.51
C VAL A 214 1.07 -2.27 14.22
N ALA A 215 1.22 -1.87 12.95
CA ALA A 215 2.15 -0.84 12.53
C ALA A 215 1.84 0.54 13.14
N ILE A 216 0.56 0.93 13.18
CA ILE A 216 0.11 2.15 13.87
C ILE A 216 0.53 2.11 15.34
N GLY A 217 0.21 1.02 16.05
CA GLY A 217 0.59 0.90 17.46
C GLY A 217 2.11 0.92 17.68
N ILE A 218 2.91 0.36 16.77
CA ILE A 218 4.37 0.44 16.81
C ILE A 218 4.83 1.89 16.61
N TYR A 219 4.28 2.58 15.61
CA TYR A 219 4.64 3.96 15.29
C TYR A 219 4.23 4.92 16.42
N ASP A 220 3.06 4.78 17.02
CA ASP A 220 2.63 5.60 18.17
C ASP A 220 3.61 5.49 19.33
N ARG A 221 4.09 4.27 19.62
CA ARG A 221 5.12 4.04 20.65
C ARG A 221 6.46 4.66 20.27
N PHE A 222 6.83 4.65 18.99
CA PHE A 222 8.03 5.33 18.50
C PHE A 222 7.90 6.85 18.63
N ASP A 223 6.78 7.42 18.19
CA ASP A 223 6.49 8.85 18.26
C ASP A 223 6.58 9.36 19.71
N MET A 224 5.86 8.72 20.63
CA MET A 224 5.89 9.06 22.06
C MET A 224 7.29 8.98 22.69
N LYS A 225 8.09 7.98 22.32
CA LYS A 225 9.39 7.73 22.97
C LYS A 225 10.54 8.53 22.35
N PHE A 226 10.48 8.80 21.05
CA PHE A 226 11.62 9.31 20.28
C PHE A 226 11.33 10.62 19.56
N LEU A 227 10.27 10.70 18.76
CA LEU A 227 9.96 11.92 18.00
C LEU A 227 9.53 13.06 18.93
N ALA A 228 8.54 12.82 19.79
CA ALA A 228 8.02 13.81 20.73
C ALA A 228 9.07 14.30 21.75
N THR A 229 10.14 13.51 21.97
CA THR A 229 11.26 13.88 22.84
C THR A 229 12.47 14.44 22.11
N GLY A 230 12.40 14.59 20.78
CA GLY A 230 13.48 15.12 19.94
C GLY A 230 14.70 14.21 19.82
N LYS A 231 14.56 12.91 20.09
CA LYS A 231 15.66 11.93 20.07
C LYS A 231 15.88 11.27 18.70
N ALA A 232 14.95 11.42 17.77
CA ALA A 232 15.03 10.90 16.41
C ALA A 232 14.23 11.77 15.45
N GLU A 233 14.53 11.69 14.16
CA GLU A 233 13.69 12.26 13.11
C GLU A 233 12.78 11.19 12.49
N ARG A 234 11.74 11.64 11.77
CA ARG A 234 10.80 10.75 11.07
C ARG A 234 11.48 9.78 10.11
N LYS A 235 12.57 10.21 9.47
CA LYS A 235 13.35 9.39 8.52
C LYS A 235 14.15 8.27 9.20
N ASP A 236 14.43 8.39 10.50
CA ASP A 236 15.25 7.43 11.25
C ASP A 236 14.44 6.28 11.84
N VAL A 237 13.11 6.30 11.65
CA VAL A 237 12.17 5.42 12.31
C VAL A 237 12.51 3.93 12.17
N LEU A 238 12.90 3.46 10.97
CA LEU A 238 13.20 2.04 10.77
C LEU A 238 14.49 1.61 11.48
N TYR A 239 15.53 2.46 11.51
CA TYR A 239 16.75 2.18 12.25
C TYR A 239 16.51 2.16 13.76
N VAL A 240 15.79 3.16 14.28
CA VAL A 240 15.44 3.20 15.71
C VAL A 240 14.55 2.02 16.10
N LEU A 241 13.64 1.61 15.21
CA LEU A 241 12.83 0.41 15.38
C LEU A 241 13.69 -0.86 15.41
N ALA A 242 14.70 -0.98 14.54
CA ALA A 242 15.60 -2.13 14.57
C ALA A 242 16.35 -2.21 15.92
N ASP A 243 16.91 -1.08 16.37
CA ASP A 243 17.67 -1.01 17.63
C ASP A 243 16.80 -1.22 18.89
N ASN A 244 15.50 -0.90 18.80
CA ASN A 244 14.56 -0.96 19.91
C ASN A 244 13.42 -1.96 19.69
N TYR A 245 13.62 -2.94 18.81
CA TYR A 245 12.55 -3.79 18.27
C TYR A 245 11.64 -4.36 19.35
N PHE A 246 12.20 -5.05 20.35
CA PHE A 246 11.40 -5.64 21.44
C PHE A 246 10.62 -4.61 22.27
N LYS A 247 11.15 -3.39 22.46
CA LYS A 247 10.51 -2.33 23.24
C LYS A 247 9.35 -1.65 22.49
N LEU A 248 9.30 -1.80 21.17
CA LEU A 248 8.35 -1.13 20.29
C LEU A 248 7.33 -2.10 19.68
N VAL A 249 7.69 -3.36 19.49
CA VAL A 249 6.80 -4.42 18.95
C VAL A 249 5.96 -5.10 20.05
N THR A 250 6.36 -4.98 21.31
CA THR A 250 5.62 -5.56 22.45
C THR A 250 4.60 -4.54 22.97
N PRO A 251 3.28 -4.77 22.79
CA PRO A 251 2.26 -4.05 23.56
C PRO A 251 2.50 -4.22 25.06
N THR A 252 2.54 -3.10 25.78
CA THR A 252 2.57 -3.03 27.24
C THR A 252 1.21 -3.35 27.84
#